data_AF-A0A4Q5VAG6-F1
#
_entry.id   AF-A0A4Q5VAG6-F1
#
_cell.length_a   1.000
_cell.length_b   1.000
_cell.length_c   1.000
_cell.angle_alpha   90.00
_cell.angle_beta   90.00
_cell.angle_gamma   90.00
#
_symmetry.space_group_name_H-M   'P 1'
#
loop_
_entity.id
_entity.type
_entity.pdbx_description
1 polymer ?
#
loop_
_entity_poly.entity_id
_entity_poly.type
_entity_poly.pdbx_seq_one_letter_code
_entity_poly.pdbx_strand_id
1 'polypeptide(L)'
;MINFIFIVVVIFALLAWSYSRHTSRRIKAGVGQQSFFAVGELDYARNIAKRLDEHRELVESIESSTNLLTQKSWHVGHLATQDDFLMKLFYLRHGQWPVGAAVETGVFGHVRSRPKILGECSHPDFCDRAIV
;
A
#
# COMPACT_ATOMS: atom_id res chain seq x y z
N MET A 1 12.98 -16.46 -62.03
CA MET A 1 11.87 -16.14 -61.12
C MET A 1 12.09 -16.54 -59.65
N ILE A 2 12.99 -17.49 -59.32
CA ILE A 2 13.17 -18.01 -57.95
C ILE A 2 13.88 -17.03 -56.99
N ASN A 3 14.82 -16.20 -57.49
CA ASN A 3 15.60 -15.29 -56.63
C ASN A 3 14.78 -14.16 -55.98
N PHE A 4 13.71 -13.69 -56.63
CA PHE A 4 12.90 -12.60 -56.09
C PHE A 4 12.06 -13.04 -54.89
N ILE A 5 11.47 -14.24 -54.96
CA ILE A 5 10.67 -14.81 -53.86
C ILE A 5 11.57 -15.06 -52.63
N PHE A 6 12.79 -15.55 -52.84
CA PHE A 6 13.73 -15.79 -51.75
C PHE A 6 14.14 -14.49 -51.04
N ILE A 7 14.39 -13.42 -51.79
CA ILE A 7 14.73 -12.10 -51.21
C ILE A 7 13.55 -11.55 -50.39
N VAL A 8 12.32 -11.66 -50.89
CA VAL A 8 11.14 -11.19 -50.16
C VAL A 8 10.96 -11.96 -48.84
N VAL A 9 11.11 -13.29 -48.85
CA VAL A 9 11.00 -14.12 -47.64
C VAL A 9 12.06 -13.75 -46.60
N VAL A 10 13.30 -13.50 -47.04
CA VAL A 10 14.39 -13.09 -46.13
C VAL A 10 14.12 -11.71 -45.53
N ILE A 11 13.62 -10.75 -46.32
CA ILE A 11 13.27 -9.41 -45.81
C ILE A 11 12.13 -9.49 -44.79
N PHE A 12 11.08 -10.27 -45.07
CA PHE A 12 9.99 -10.46 -44.12
C PHE A 12 10.46 -11.14 -42.83
N ALA A 13 11.35 -12.13 -42.91
CA ALA A 13 11.94 -12.78 -41.74
C ALA A 13 12.78 -11.80 -40.90
N LEU A 14 13.58 -10.95 -41.54
CA LEU A 14 14.39 -9.94 -40.86
C LEU A 14 13.53 -8.84 -40.21
N LEU A 15 12.46 -8.41 -40.88
CA LEU A 15 11.51 -7.44 -40.32
C LEU A 15 10.73 -8.03 -39.15
N ALA A 16 10.27 -9.28 -39.25
CA ALA A 16 9.60 -10.00 -38.15
C ALA A 16 10.55 -10.21 -36.95
N TRP A 17 11.81 -10.57 -37.21
CA TRP A 17 12.83 -10.71 -36.17
C TRP A 17 13.17 -9.36 -35.50
N SER A 18 13.28 -8.29 -36.29
CA SER A 18 13.49 -6.92 -35.79
C SER A 18 12.31 -6.46 -34.93
N TYR A 19 11.08 -6.68 -35.38
CA TYR A 19 9.86 -6.36 -34.65
C TYR A 19 9.74 -7.17 -33.34
N SER A 20 10.06 -8.47 -33.36
CA SER A 20 10.06 -9.33 -32.19
C SER A 20 11.12 -8.93 -31.15
N ARG A 21 12.32 -8.51 -31.60
CA ARG A 21 13.37 -7.98 -30.69
C ARG A 21 12.97 -6.66 -30.05
N HIS A 22 12.28 -5.78 -30.78
CA HIS A 22 11.90 -4.47 -30.26
C HIS A 22 10.72 -4.52 -29.29
N THR A 23 9.79 -5.47 -29.48
CA THR A 23 8.65 -5.69 -28.57
C THR A 23 9.08 -6.45 -27.31
N SER A 24 9.95 -7.46 -27.43
CA SER A 24 10.45 -8.23 -26.28
C SER A 24 11.35 -7.44 -25.32
N ARG A 25 12.02 -6.37 -25.80
CA ARG A 25 12.84 -5.48 -24.95
C ARG A 25 12.01 -4.45 -24.17
N ARG A 26 10.81 -4.09 -24.63
CA ARG A 26 9.94 -3.12 -23.92
C ARG A 26 9.05 -3.76 -22.86
N ILE A 27 8.68 -5.03 -23.03
CA ILE A 27 7.84 -5.74 -22.04
C ILE A 27 8.65 -6.11 -20.78
N LYS A 28 9.96 -6.35 -20.88
CA LYS A 28 10.81 -6.67 -19.72
C LYS A 28 11.33 -5.47 -18.94
N ALA A 29 11.20 -4.25 -19.47
CA ALA A 29 11.60 -3.02 -18.77
C ALA A 29 10.42 -2.36 -18.03
N GLY A 30 9.18 -2.78 -18.30
CA GLY A 30 7.96 -2.24 -17.68
C GLY A 30 7.42 -3.05 -16.50
N VAL A 31 7.92 -4.27 -16.28
CA VAL A 31 7.76 -4.97 -14.99
C VAL A 31 8.88 -4.45 -14.08
N GLY A 32 8.79 -3.16 -13.76
CA GLY A 32 9.58 -2.56 -12.71
C GLY A 32 9.29 -3.37 -11.45
N GLN A 33 10.27 -4.18 -11.07
CA GLN A 33 10.62 -4.52 -9.69
C GLN A 33 9.55 -4.03 -8.72
N GLN A 34 8.45 -4.79 -8.59
CA GLN A 34 7.64 -4.69 -7.39
C GLN A 34 8.62 -5.16 -6.32
N SER A 35 9.23 -4.21 -5.63
CA SER A 35 9.96 -4.46 -4.39
C SER A 35 8.93 -5.06 -3.46
N PHE A 36 8.84 -6.40 -3.52
CA PHE A 36 8.14 -7.22 -2.56
C PHE A 36 8.91 -7.04 -1.27
N PHE A 37 8.54 -6.02 -0.49
CA PHE A 37 9.03 -5.88 0.87
C PHE A 37 8.68 -7.18 1.58
N ALA A 38 9.69 -7.84 2.15
CA ALA A 38 9.41 -9.04 2.91
C ALA A 38 8.48 -8.62 4.06
N VAL A 39 7.42 -9.39 4.32
CA VAL A 39 6.39 -9.01 5.30
C VAL A 39 7.01 -8.72 6.69
N GLY A 40 8.15 -9.32 7.02
CA GLY A 40 8.92 -9.04 8.23
C GLY A 40 9.66 -7.69 8.26
N GLU A 41 9.90 -7.05 7.12
CA GLU A 41 10.54 -5.72 7.03
C GLU A 41 9.57 -4.57 7.31
N LEU A 42 8.27 -4.86 7.40
CA LEU A 42 7.24 -3.87 7.78
C LEU A 42 7.36 -3.46 9.26
N ASP A 43 7.96 -4.32 10.08
CA ASP A 43 8.28 -4.05 11.49
C ASP A 43 9.56 -3.20 11.58
N TYR A 44 9.47 -1.90 11.27
CA TYR A 44 10.59 -0.97 11.42
C TYR A 44 10.66 -0.39 12.85
N ALA A 45 11.77 -0.65 13.55
CA ALA A 45 12.08 -0.28 14.94
C ALA A 45 11.14 -0.87 16.02
N ARG A 46 9.83 -0.87 15.78
CA ARG A 46 8.79 -1.53 16.59
C ARG A 46 7.80 -2.25 15.68
N ASN A 47 7.04 -3.19 16.25
CA ASN A 47 5.99 -3.86 15.48
C ASN A 47 4.92 -2.85 15.03
N ILE A 48 4.26 -3.15 13.92
CA ILE A 48 3.29 -2.22 13.33
C ILE A 48 2.09 -1.93 14.24
N ALA A 49 1.65 -2.91 15.03
CA ALA A 49 0.56 -2.73 15.99
C ALA A 49 0.90 -1.67 17.04
N LYS A 50 2.11 -1.73 17.61
CA LYS A 50 2.55 -0.77 18.63
C LYS A 50 2.74 0.63 18.04
N ARG A 51 3.21 0.74 16.79
CA ARG A 51 3.32 2.03 16.10
C ARG A 51 1.94 2.66 15.84
N LEU A 52 0.96 1.86 15.47
CA LEU A 52 -0.43 2.31 15.30
C LEU A 52 -1.04 2.74 16.64
N ASP A 53 -0.81 1.97 17.70
CA ASP A 53 -1.23 2.32 19.07
C ASP A 53 -0.62 3.65 19.54
N GLU A 54 0.69 3.82 19.38
CA GLU A 54 1.42 5.05 19.75
C GLU A 54 0.96 6.27 18.95
N HIS A 55 0.65 6.09 17.67
CA HIS A 55 0.07 7.15 16.84
C HIS A 55 -1.28 7.60 17.40
N ARG A 56 -2.16 6.65 17.74
CA ARG A 56 -3.48 6.95 18.30
C ARG A 56 -3.39 7.59 19.69
N GLU A 57 -2.47 7.12 20.54
CA GLU A 57 -2.18 7.74 21.83
C GLU A 57 -1.66 9.17 21.68
N LEU A 58 -0.80 9.43 20.69
CA LEU A 58 -0.32 10.79 20.39
C LEU A 58 -1.47 11.70 19.96
N VAL A 59 -2.36 11.22 19.09
CA VAL A 59 -3.55 11.99 18.66
C VAL A 59 -4.44 12.32 19.86
N GLU A 60 -4.78 11.33 20.69
CA GLU A 60 -5.58 11.53 21.91
C GLU A 60 -4.91 12.54 22.85
N SER A 61 -3.60 12.44 23.05
CA SER A 61 -2.84 13.36 23.90
C SER A 61 -2.83 14.79 23.37
N ILE A 62 -2.69 14.98 22.06
CA ILE A 62 -2.76 16.31 21.43
C ILE A 62 -4.17 16.88 21.58
N GLU A 63 -5.21 16.07 21.35
CA GLU A 63 -6.61 16.47 21.50
C GLU A 63 -6.95 16.86 22.94
N SER A 64 -6.49 16.08 23.92
CA SER A 64 -6.79 16.33 25.33
C SER A 64 -5.98 17.48 25.93
N SER A 65 -4.77 17.72 25.42
CA SER A 65 -3.81 18.65 26.04
C SER A 65 -3.72 19.99 25.32
N THR A 66 -4.24 20.09 24.09
CA THR A 66 -4.11 21.30 23.25
C THR A 66 -5.37 21.56 22.44
N ASN A 67 -5.47 22.74 21.83
CA ASN A 67 -6.48 23.05 20.81
C ASN A 67 -5.94 22.94 19.37
N LEU A 68 -4.77 22.33 19.17
CA LEU A 68 -4.09 22.31 17.86
C LEU A 68 -4.98 21.73 16.75
N LEU A 69 -5.74 20.67 17.06
CA LEU A 69 -6.57 19.95 16.10
C LEU A 69 -7.84 20.72 15.69
N THR A 70 -8.28 21.68 16.50
CA THR A 70 -9.45 22.52 16.20
C THR A 70 -9.08 23.81 15.48
N GLN A 71 -7.81 24.23 15.56
CA GLN A 71 -7.35 25.46 14.91
C GLN A 71 -7.34 25.37 13.37
N LYS A 72 -6.93 24.22 12.82
CA LYS A 72 -6.82 24.01 11.37
C LYS A 72 -7.19 22.58 10.99
N SER A 73 -8.14 22.44 10.07
CA SER A 73 -8.65 21.14 9.61
C SER A 73 -7.59 20.24 8.98
N TRP A 74 -6.54 20.81 8.37
CA TRP A 74 -5.48 20.03 7.75
C TRP A 74 -4.63 19.25 8.76
N HIS A 75 -4.56 19.67 10.03
CA HIS A 75 -3.87 18.90 11.07
C HIS A 75 -4.54 17.53 11.25
N VAL A 76 -5.86 17.54 11.39
CA VAL A 76 -6.68 16.32 11.51
C VAL A 76 -6.56 15.48 10.24
N GLY A 77 -6.64 16.11 9.06
CA GLY A 77 -6.48 15.41 7.78
C GLY A 77 -5.14 14.70 7.65
N HIS A 78 -4.05 15.34 8.10
CA HIS A 78 -2.71 14.73 8.07
C HIS A 78 -2.60 13.53 9.02
N LEU A 79 -3.09 13.67 10.25
CA LEU A 79 -3.08 12.59 11.26
C LEU A 79 -3.99 11.42 10.85
N ALA A 80 -5.13 11.70 10.23
CA ALA A 80 -6.05 10.69 9.70
C ALA A 80 -5.41 9.91 8.53
N THR A 81 -4.72 10.62 7.63
CA THR A 81 -3.99 9.99 6.51
C THR A 81 -2.85 9.09 7.02
N GLN A 82 -2.15 9.52 8.08
CA GLN A 82 -1.13 8.69 8.73
C GLN A 82 -1.73 7.44 9.39
N ASP A 83 -2.86 7.57 10.09
CA ASP A 83 -3.56 6.41 10.67
C ASP A 83 -4.00 5.43 9.58
N ASP A 84 -4.59 5.92 8.49
CA ASP A 84 -5.01 5.09 7.33
C ASP A 84 -3.82 4.30 6.74
N PHE A 85 -2.67 4.95 6.62
CA PHE A 85 -1.45 4.29 6.14
C PHE A 85 -0.96 3.21 7.11
N LEU A 86 -0.94 3.49 8.42
CA LEU A 86 -0.55 2.52 9.44
C LEU A 86 -1.54 1.34 9.51
N MET A 87 -2.84 1.59 9.33
CA MET A 87 -3.85 0.54 9.20
C MET A 87 -3.58 -0.36 7.98
N LYS A 88 -3.18 0.24 6.84
CA LYS A 88 -2.80 -0.54 5.65
C LYS A 88 -1.56 -1.39 5.90
N LEU A 89 -0.53 -0.85 6.55
CA LEU A 89 0.65 -1.61 6.92
C LEU A 89 0.32 -2.75 7.89
N PHE A 90 -0.57 -2.52 8.86
CA PHE A 90 -1.06 -3.54 9.77
C PHE A 90 -1.75 -4.67 8.97
N TYR A 91 -2.62 -4.31 8.03
CA TYR A 91 -3.27 -5.27 7.14
C TYR A 91 -2.27 -6.07 6.30
N LEU A 92 -1.26 -5.43 5.72
CA LEU A 92 -0.22 -6.12 4.95
C LEU A 92 0.61 -7.06 5.81
N ARG A 93 0.83 -6.72 7.09
CA ARG A 93 1.63 -7.52 8.02
C ARG A 93 0.89 -8.75 8.56
N HIS A 94 -0.40 -8.59 8.87
CA HIS A 94 -1.19 -9.57 9.61
C HIS A 94 -2.33 -10.20 8.79
N GLY A 95 -2.64 -9.68 7.61
CA GLY A 95 -3.74 -10.13 6.75
C GLY A 95 -5.13 -9.72 7.21
N GLN A 96 -5.24 -8.94 8.29
CA GLN A 96 -6.51 -8.49 8.91
C GLN A 96 -6.43 -7.00 9.24
N TRP A 97 -7.57 -6.30 9.14
CA TRP A 97 -7.64 -4.88 9.51
C TRP A 97 -7.68 -4.72 11.04
N PRO A 98 -7.13 -3.63 11.60
CA PRO A 98 -7.12 -3.38 13.05
C PRO A 98 -8.47 -2.81 13.52
N VAL A 99 -9.54 -3.60 13.36
CA VAL A 99 -10.91 -3.29 13.79
C VAL A 99 -11.57 -4.53 14.41
N GLY A 100 -12.61 -4.33 15.22
CA GLY A 100 -13.38 -5.40 15.85
C GLY A 100 -12.51 -6.41 16.61
N ALA A 101 -12.74 -7.70 16.37
CA ALA A 101 -12.07 -8.80 17.07
C ALA A 101 -10.53 -8.77 16.98
N ALA A 102 -9.95 -8.26 15.90
CA ALA A 102 -8.49 -8.15 15.74
C ALA A 102 -7.85 -7.21 16.78
N VAL A 103 -8.62 -6.19 17.21
CA VAL A 103 -8.23 -5.25 18.26
C VAL A 103 -8.54 -5.80 19.64
N GLU A 104 -9.72 -6.40 19.81
CA GLU A 104 -10.20 -6.90 21.11
C GLU A 104 -9.38 -8.08 21.64
N THR A 105 -8.95 -8.97 20.75
CA THR A 105 -8.19 -10.17 21.14
C THR A 105 -6.73 -9.88 21.45
N GLY A 106 -6.19 -8.74 20.98
CA GLY A 106 -4.78 -8.35 21.20
C GLY A 106 -3.75 -9.30 20.60
N VAL A 107 -4.14 -10.22 19.71
CA VAL A 107 -3.29 -11.30 19.16
C VAL A 107 -2.04 -10.75 18.46
N PHE A 108 -2.15 -9.56 17.85
CA PHE A 108 -1.05 -8.92 17.12
C PHE A 108 -0.38 -7.78 17.91
N GLY A 109 -0.75 -7.62 19.20
CA GLY A 109 -0.42 -6.49 20.04
C GLY A 109 -1.64 -5.62 20.33
N HIS A 110 -1.61 -4.90 21.44
CA HIS A 110 -2.67 -3.96 21.80
C HIS A 110 -2.67 -2.77 20.83
N VAL A 111 -3.84 -2.46 20.27
CA VAL A 111 -4.08 -1.30 19.42
C VAL A 111 -5.34 -0.61 19.91
N ARG A 112 -5.26 0.64 20.33
CA ARG A 112 -6.45 1.43 20.70
C ARG A 112 -7.44 1.59 19.55
N SER A 113 -8.70 1.83 19.87
CA SER A 113 -9.70 2.23 18.86
C SER A 113 -9.29 3.53 18.17
N ARG A 114 -9.70 3.71 16.91
CA ARG A 114 -9.41 4.93 16.16
C ARG A 114 -10.05 6.14 16.86
N PRO A 115 -9.30 7.22 17.14
CA PRO A 115 -9.86 8.43 17.74
C PRO A 115 -10.95 9.05 16.86
N LYS A 116 -12.07 9.44 17.46
CA LYS A 116 -13.25 9.96 16.73
C LYS A 116 -12.95 11.19 15.89
N ILE A 117 -12.01 12.02 16.34
CA ILE A 117 -11.58 13.22 15.62
C ILE A 117 -11.00 12.92 14.23
N LEU A 118 -10.46 11.72 14.02
CA LEU A 118 -9.88 11.31 12.72
C LEU A 118 -10.95 10.84 11.71
N GLY A 119 -12.21 10.70 12.13
CA GLY A 119 -13.28 10.16 11.31
C GLY A 119 -13.04 8.70 10.89
N GLU A 120 -13.83 8.24 9.92
CA GLU A 120 -13.73 6.90 9.35
C GLU A 120 -12.43 6.73 8.53
N CYS A 121 -11.99 5.48 8.38
CA CYS A 121 -10.83 5.18 7.54
C CYS A 121 -11.18 5.42 6.06
N SER A 122 -10.36 6.22 5.37
CA SER A 122 -10.60 6.60 3.97
C SER A 122 -9.81 5.76 2.97
N HIS A 123 -9.07 4.74 3.44
CA HIS A 123 -8.25 3.89 2.58
C HIS A 123 -9.14 3.08 1.62
N PRO A 124 -8.90 3.09 0.29
CA PRO A 124 -9.76 2.40 -0.68
C PRO A 124 -9.96 0.91 -0.38
N ASP A 125 -8.88 0.20 -0.05
CA ASP A 125 -8.93 -1.24 0.27
C ASP A 125 -9.68 -1.58 1.58
N PHE A 126 -9.99 -0.60 2.43
CA PHE A 126 -10.68 -0.83 3.70
C PHE A 126 -12.17 -1.10 3.48
N CYS A 127 -12.82 -0.34 2.58
CA CYS A 127 -14.24 -0.48 2.28
C CYS A 127 -14.58 -1.70 1.43
N ASP A 128 -13.68 -2.13 0.53
CA ASP A 128 -13.96 -3.23 -0.42
C ASP A 128 -13.88 -4.63 0.21
N ARG A 129 -13.33 -4.75 1.43
CA ARG A 129 -13.05 -6.07 2.08
C ARG A 129 -13.70 -6.26 3.45
N ALA A 130 -14.41 -5.26 3.98
CA ALA A 130 -15.12 -5.37 5.25
C ALA A 130 -16.46 -6.13 5.15
N ILE A 131 -16.84 -6.58 3.94
CA ILE A 131 -18.02 -7.39 3.65
C ILE A 131 -17.57 -8.77 3.17
N VAL A 132 -17.04 -9.62 4.08
CA VAL A 132 -17.03 -11.09 3.91
C VAL A 132 -17.19 -11.72 5.28
#